data_AF-A0A6N9ZK53-F1
#
_entry.id   AF-A0A6N9ZK53-F1
#
_cell.length_a   1.000
_cell.length_b   1.000
_cell.length_c   1.000
_cell.angle_alpha   90.00
_cell.angle_beta   90.00
_cell.angle_gamma   90.00
#
_symmetry.space_group_name_H-M   'P 1'
#
loop_
_entity.id
_entity.type
_entity.pdbx_description
1 polymer ?
#
loop_
_entity_poly.entity_id
_entity_poly.type
_entity_poly.pdbx_seq_one_letter_code
_entity_poly.pdbx_strand_id
1 'polypeptide(L)'
;MAHPHIFVGAKFEAAGGADGNLSALRHIWRFDEVFSSSVLLDFDKNENMTLDPPELEAVAETVSASLSKYSYSTNITVDGKAVALRKPNAIKATYVDQSATRWGHARVSRVSEQR
;
A
#
# COMPACT_ATOMS: atom_id res chain seq x y z
N MET A 1 14.27 24.52 6.80
CA MET A 1 14.59 23.50 5.78
C MET A 1 13.28 22.87 5.34
N ALA A 2 12.98 22.91 4.05
CA ALA A 2 11.71 22.37 3.53
C ALA A 2 11.79 20.84 3.51
N HIS A 3 10.96 20.17 4.30
CA HIS A 3 10.69 18.75 4.11
C HIS A 3 9.89 18.61 2.80
N PRO A 4 10.23 17.68 1.89
CA PRO A 4 9.44 17.50 0.67
C PRO A 4 8.00 17.15 1.03
N HIS A 5 7.05 17.99 0.60
CA HIS A 5 5.63 17.76 0.85
C HIS A 5 5.13 16.69 -0.11
N ILE A 6 5.19 15.43 0.31
CA ILE A 6 4.57 14.32 -0.41
C ILE A 6 3.08 14.34 -0.09
N PHE A 7 2.24 14.43 -1.12
CA PHE A 7 0.79 14.26 -1.01
C PHE A 7 0.42 12.82 -1.36
N VAL A 8 -0.36 12.19 -0.49
CA VAL A 8 -0.83 10.82 -0.67
C VAL A 8 -2.35 10.80 -0.62
N GLY A 9 -2.96 10.43 -1.74
CA GLY A 9 -4.37 10.04 -1.76
C GLY A 9 -4.50 8.59 -1.28
N ALA A 10 -5.20 8.37 -0.17
CA ALA A 10 -5.44 7.03 0.36
C ALA A 10 -6.93 6.66 0.24
N LYS A 11 -7.21 5.53 -0.40
CA LYS A 11 -8.55 4.92 -0.44
C LYS A 11 -8.52 3.56 0.25
N PHE A 12 -9.54 3.33 1.07
CA PHE A 12 -9.75 2.10 1.81
C PHE A 12 -11.06 1.44 1.37
N GLU A 13 -11.02 0.14 1.13
CA GLU A 13 -12.21 -0.67 0.83
C GLU A 13 -12.28 -1.82 1.83
N ALA A 14 -13.40 -1.92 2.54
CA ALA A 14 -13.69 -2.96 3.51
C ALA A 14 -14.59 -4.03 2.89
N ALA A 15 -14.16 -5.29 2.90
CA ALA A 15 -14.91 -6.42 2.37
C ALA A 15 -15.56 -7.23 3.49
N GLY A 16 -16.89 -7.28 3.53
CA GLY A 16 -17.65 -8.14 4.44
C GLY A 16 -17.55 -9.61 4.04
N GLY A 17 -17.48 -10.50 5.04
CA GLY A 17 -17.59 -11.94 4.91
C GLY A 17 -19.05 -12.40 4.96
N ALA A 18 -19.30 -13.64 4.57
CA ALA A 18 -20.65 -14.24 4.56
C ALA A 18 -21.28 -14.34 5.96
N ASP A 19 -20.48 -14.23 7.01
CA ASP A 19 -20.88 -14.24 8.41
C ASP A 19 -21.16 -12.83 8.98
N GLY A 20 -21.14 -11.79 8.12
CA GLY A 20 -21.34 -10.40 8.52
C GLY A 20 -20.12 -9.73 9.15
N ASN A 21 -18.98 -10.44 9.28
CA ASN A 21 -17.74 -9.88 9.81
C ASN A 21 -16.85 -9.29 8.72
N LEU A 22 -15.92 -8.42 9.08
CA LEU A 22 -14.90 -7.91 8.15
C LEU A 22 -13.92 -9.03 7.75
N SER A 23 -13.84 -9.35 6.46
CA SER A 23 -12.99 -10.42 5.94
C SER A 23 -11.66 -9.90 5.35
N ALA A 24 -11.67 -8.71 4.77
CA ALA A 24 -10.48 -8.11 4.17
C ALA A 24 -10.54 -6.59 4.07
N LEU A 25 -9.36 -6.00 3.89
CA LEU A 25 -9.17 -4.59 3.58
C LEU A 25 -8.28 -4.43 2.35
N ARG A 26 -8.68 -3.55 1.45
CA ARG A 26 -7.89 -3.15 0.30
C ARG A 26 -7.52 -1.68 0.42
N HIS A 27 -6.22 -1.41 0.31
CA HIS A 27 -5.69 -0.07 0.39
C HIS A 27 -5.10 0.33 -0.95
N ILE A 28 -5.32 1.59 -1.28
CA ILE A 28 -4.91 2.19 -2.53
C ILE A 28 -4.23 3.48 -2.15
N TRP A 29 -2.97 3.61 -2.51
CA TRP A 29 -2.20 4.82 -2.31
C TRP A 29 -1.82 5.38 -3.67
N ARG A 30 -2.22 6.62 -3.93
CA ARG A 30 -1.78 7.40 -5.08
C ARG A 30 -0.86 8.49 -4.58
N PHE A 31 0.32 8.55 -5.17
CA PHE A 31 1.30 9.58 -4.85
C PHE A 31 1.21 10.71 -5.86
N ASP A 32 1.60 11.91 -5.44
CA ASP A 32 1.70 13.06 -6.34
C ASP A 32 2.80 12.87 -7.41
N GLU A 33 2.75 13.74 -8.42
CA GLU A 33 3.66 13.73 -9.58
C GLU A 33 5.12 14.01 -9.20
N VAL A 34 5.36 14.87 -8.20
CA VAL A 34 6.72 15.25 -7.79
C VAL A 34 7.43 14.07 -7.14
N PHE A 35 6.76 13.37 -6.22
CA PHE A 35 7.28 12.13 -5.63
C PHE A 35 7.43 11.04 -6.70
N SER A 36 6.43 10.91 -7.59
CA SER A 36 6.44 9.92 -8.66
C SER A 36 7.62 10.13 -9.63
N SER A 37 8.06 11.38 -9.84
CA SER A 37 9.24 11.71 -10.65
C SER A 37 10.54 11.27 -9.98
N SER A 38 10.66 11.41 -8.66
CA SER A 38 11.83 10.86 -7.94
C SER A 38 11.87 9.33 -7.98
N VAL A 39 10.71 8.68 -7.86
CA VAL A 39 10.61 7.22 -8.02
C VAL A 39 11.03 6.79 -9.43
N LEU A 40 10.64 7.54 -10.47
CA LEU A 40 11.08 7.25 -11.84
C LEU A 40 12.61 7.31 -11.94
N LEU A 41 13.24 8.38 -11.45
CA LEU A 41 14.71 8.53 -11.49
C LEU A 41 15.46 7.42 -10.73
N ASP A 42 14.91 6.93 -9.64
CA ASP A 42 15.57 5.91 -8.81
C ASP A 42 15.44 4.49 -9.39
N PHE A 43 14.33 4.21 -10.09
CA PHE A 43 13.93 2.85 -10.47
C PHE A 43 13.94 2.57 -11.99
N ASP A 44 13.86 3.59 -12.85
CA ASP A 44 14.02 3.44 -14.31
C ASP A 44 15.49 3.13 -14.63
N LYS A 45 15.80 1.84 -14.78
CA LYS A 45 17.16 1.36 -15.01
C LYS A 45 17.55 1.39 -16.48
N ASN A 46 16.58 1.38 -17.37
CA ASN A 46 16.81 1.39 -18.80
C ASN A 46 16.62 2.79 -19.42
N GLU A 47 16.32 3.80 -18.59
CA GLU A 47 16.20 5.22 -18.93
C GLU A 47 15.15 5.49 -20.03
N ASN A 48 14.08 4.68 -20.06
CA ASN A 48 13.04 4.77 -21.06
C ASN A 48 11.88 5.71 -20.68
N MET A 49 11.99 6.39 -19.54
CA MET A 49 11.01 7.32 -18.97
C MET A 49 9.67 6.66 -18.61
N THR A 50 9.63 5.35 -18.44
CA THR A 50 8.51 4.61 -17.86
C THR A 50 9.03 3.66 -16.76
N LEU A 51 8.13 2.96 -16.08
CA LEU A 51 8.49 1.88 -15.17
C LEU A 51 7.98 0.56 -15.74
N ASP A 52 8.91 -0.30 -16.13
CA ASP A 52 8.64 -1.63 -16.63
C ASP A 52 8.23 -2.58 -15.50
N PRO A 53 7.61 -3.75 -15.79
CA PRO A 53 7.11 -4.65 -14.76
C PRO A 53 8.13 -5.02 -13.66
N PRO A 54 9.41 -5.32 -13.97
CA PRO A 54 10.42 -5.60 -12.93
C PRO A 54 10.74 -4.38 -12.04
N GLU A 55 10.69 -3.17 -12.61
CA GLU A 55 10.96 -1.93 -11.89
C GLU A 55 9.79 -1.56 -10.98
N LEU A 56 8.56 -1.77 -11.45
CA LEU A 56 7.34 -1.66 -10.65
C LEU A 56 7.32 -2.65 -9.48
N GLU A 57 7.82 -3.88 -9.67
CA GLU A 57 7.98 -4.84 -8.59
C GLU A 57 8.97 -4.32 -7.54
N ALA A 58 10.13 -3.80 -7.95
CA ALA A 58 11.11 -3.22 -7.05
C ALA A 58 10.56 -2.00 -6.27
N VAL A 59 9.75 -1.14 -6.91
CA VAL A 59 9.03 -0.04 -6.26
C VAL A 59 8.05 -0.60 -5.22
N ALA A 60 7.24 -1.59 -5.60
CA ALA A 60 6.26 -2.21 -4.73
C ALA A 60 6.91 -2.83 -3.47
N GLU A 61 8.05 -3.49 -3.63
CA GLU A 61 8.84 -4.07 -2.54
C GLU A 61 9.39 -3.01 -1.60
N THR A 62 10.06 -1.98 -2.13
CA THR A 62 10.65 -0.90 -1.34
C THR A 62 9.59 -0.16 -0.51
N VAL A 63 8.48 0.20 -1.15
CA VAL A 63 7.37 0.88 -0.48
C VAL A 63 6.69 -0.06 0.53
N SER A 64 6.54 -1.35 0.20
CA SER A 64 6.00 -2.34 1.14
C SER A 64 6.86 -2.51 2.38
N ALA A 65 8.18 -2.61 2.21
CA ALA A 65 9.12 -2.75 3.31
C ALA A 65 9.02 -1.53 4.23
N SER A 66 8.94 -0.34 3.66
CA SER A 66 8.81 0.92 4.40
C SER A 66 7.50 0.99 5.21
N LEU A 67 6.36 0.65 4.59
CA LEU A 67 5.06 0.68 5.25
C LEU A 67 4.85 -0.45 6.28
N SER A 68 5.52 -1.59 6.10
CA SER A 68 5.45 -2.70 7.05
C SER A 68 5.95 -2.30 8.45
N LYS A 69 6.86 -1.32 8.53
CA LYS A 69 7.39 -0.76 9.80
C LYS A 69 6.34 0.04 10.58
N TYR A 70 5.24 0.45 9.93
CA TYR A 70 4.21 1.31 10.49
C TYR A 70 2.80 0.68 10.40
N SER A 71 2.71 -0.66 10.47
CA SER A 71 1.43 -1.39 10.38
C SER A 71 0.60 -1.03 9.13
N TYR A 72 1.28 -0.78 7.99
CA TYR A 72 0.65 -0.31 6.75
C TYR A 72 -0.18 0.97 6.92
N SER A 73 0.19 1.79 7.91
CA SER A 73 -0.47 3.05 8.29
C SER A 73 -1.95 2.87 8.63
N THR A 74 -2.32 1.77 9.29
CA THR A 74 -3.72 1.47 9.63
C THR A 74 -3.85 0.85 11.01
N ASN A 75 -4.81 1.34 11.79
CA ASN A 75 -5.24 0.78 13.06
C ASN A 75 -6.72 0.40 12.97
N ILE A 76 -7.07 -0.81 13.39
CA ILE A 76 -8.45 -1.31 13.36
C ILE A 76 -8.80 -1.78 14.76
N THR A 77 -9.96 -1.36 15.24
CA THR A 77 -10.56 -1.86 16.47
C THR A 77 -11.94 -2.43 16.18
N VAL A 78 -12.28 -3.53 16.85
CA VAL A 78 -13.62 -4.12 16.90
C VAL A 78 -14.02 -4.18 18.36
N ASP A 79 -15.12 -3.54 18.72
CA ASP A 79 -15.60 -3.41 20.11
C ASP A 79 -14.51 -2.93 21.08
N GLY A 80 -13.70 -1.97 20.64
CA GLY A 80 -12.59 -1.40 21.43
C GLY A 80 -11.33 -2.28 21.52
N LYS A 81 -11.32 -3.47 20.91
CA LYS A 81 -10.15 -4.36 20.87
C LYS A 81 -9.41 -4.23 19.54
N ALA A 82 -8.10 -4.06 19.59
CA ALA A 82 -7.27 -4.00 18.40
C ALA A 82 -7.30 -5.33 17.63
N VAL A 83 -7.43 -5.25 16.30
CA VAL A 83 -7.43 -6.41 15.42
C VAL A 83 -6.12 -6.49 14.65
N ALA A 84 -5.47 -7.66 14.71
CA ALA A 84 -4.23 -7.90 13.99
C ALA A 84 -4.49 -8.08 12.48
N LEU A 85 -3.82 -7.27 11.67
CA LEU A 85 -3.77 -7.42 10.22
C LEU A 85 -2.68 -8.41 9.82
N ARG A 86 -2.97 -9.31 8.88
CA ARG A 86 -1.92 -10.08 8.21
C ARG A 86 -1.30 -9.24 7.10
N LYS A 87 -0.01 -9.49 6.84
CA LYS A 87 0.69 -8.94 5.68
C LYS A 87 -0.12 -9.22 4.41
N PRO A 88 -0.25 -8.25 3.48
CA PRO A 88 -0.89 -8.46 2.20
C PRO A 88 -0.29 -9.64 1.45
N ASN A 89 -1.14 -10.47 0.83
CA ASN A 89 -0.67 -11.55 -0.03
C ASN A 89 0.06 -11.02 -1.28
N ALA A 90 -0.36 -9.85 -1.76
CA ALA A 90 0.23 -9.19 -2.91
C ALA A 90 0.08 -7.68 -2.80
N ILE A 91 1.12 -6.98 -3.23
CA ILE A 91 1.17 -5.54 -3.42
C ILE A 91 1.61 -5.32 -4.85
N LYS A 92 0.89 -4.48 -5.58
CA LYS A 92 1.20 -4.11 -6.96
C LYS A 92 1.40 -2.61 -7.06
N ALA A 93 2.38 -2.20 -7.85
CA ALA A 93 2.55 -0.82 -8.27
C ALA A 93 2.19 -0.69 -9.75
N THR A 94 1.71 0.49 -10.13
CA THR A 94 1.43 0.88 -11.51
C THR A 94 1.88 2.33 -11.69
N TYR A 95 2.43 2.66 -12.85
CA TYR A 95 2.78 4.03 -13.21
C TYR A 95 1.92 4.47 -14.39
N VAL A 96 1.07 5.48 -14.18
CA VAL A 96 0.09 5.96 -15.18
C VAL A 96 0.00 7.47 -15.06
N ASP A 97 -0.01 8.19 -16.18
CA ASP A 97 -0.09 9.66 -16.21
C ASP A 97 0.95 10.33 -15.29
N GLN A 98 2.19 9.85 -15.36
CA GLN A 98 3.32 10.29 -14.51
C GLN A 98 3.09 10.16 -12.99
N SER A 99 2.06 9.42 -12.59
CA SER A 99 1.68 9.18 -11.20
C SER A 99 1.89 7.71 -10.83
N ALA A 100 2.65 7.45 -9.77
CA ALA A 100 2.75 6.13 -9.16
C ALA A 100 1.50 5.83 -8.31
N THR A 101 0.89 4.69 -8.56
CA THR A 101 -0.22 4.17 -7.74
C THR A 101 0.11 2.77 -7.25
N ARG A 102 -0.13 2.52 -5.96
CA ARG A 102 0.10 1.23 -5.31
C ARG A 102 -1.19 0.68 -4.72
N TRP A 103 -1.40 -0.61 -4.91
CA TRP A 103 -2.60 -1.34 -4.46
C TRP A 103 -2.16 -2.55 -3.65
N GLY A 104 -2.68 -2.66 -2.42
CA GLY A 104 -2.41 -3.78 -1.53
C GLY A 104 -3.70 -4.39 -0.99
N HIS A 105 -3.71 -5.72 -0.88
CA HIS A 105 -4.84 -6.46 -0.29
C HIS A 105 -4.40 -7.14 1.02
N ALA A 106 -4.84 -6.60 2.15
CA ALA A 106 -4.61 -7.18 3.48
C ALA A 106 -5.82 -8.00 3.92
N ARG A 107 -5.58 -9.16 4.54
CA ARG A 107 -6.64 -9.93 5.20
C ARG A 107 -6.64 -9.67 6.70
N VAL A 108 -7.83 -9.53 7.24
CA VAL A 108 -8.03 -9.37 8.68
C VAL A 108 -7.90 -10.75 9.33
N SER A 109 -7.08 -10.87 10.38
CA SER A 109 -7.09 -12.09 11.18
C SER A 109 -8.34 -12.09 12.05
N ARG A 110 -9.06 -13.22 12.11
CA ARG A 110 -10.15 -13.38 13.07
C ARG A 110 -9.60 -13.18 14.48
N VAL A 111 -10.28 -12.37 15.28
CA VAL A 111 -9.96 -12.13 16.69
C VAL A 111 -9.99 -13.42 17.52
N SER A 112 -10.65 -14.49 17.03
CA SER A 112 -10.85 -15.75 17.76
C SER A 112 -9.64 -16.67 17.88
N GLU A 113 -8.49 -16.35 17.27
CA GLU A 113 -7.30 -17.23 17.25
C GLU A 113 -6.16 -16.79 18.16
N GLN A 114 -6.31 -15.66 18.87
CA GLN A 114 -5.43 -15.28 19.98
C GLN A 114 -6.10 -15.72 21.29
N ARG A 115 -5.83 -16.96 21.68
CA ARG A 115 -6.11 -17.46 23.03
C ARG A 115 -4.81 -17.76 23.74
#